data_AF-F1LGZ6-F1
#
_entry.id   AF-F1LGZ6-F1
#
_cell.length_a   1.000
_cell.length_b   1.000
_cell.length_c   1.000
_cell.angle_alpha   90.00
_cell.angle_beta   90.00
_cell.angle_gamma   90.00
#
_symmetry.space_group_name_H-M   'P 1'
#
loop_
_entity.id
_entity.type
_entity.pdbx_description
1 polymer ?
#
loop_
_entity_poly.entity_id
_entity_poly.type
_entity_poly.pdbx_seq_one_letter_code
_entity_poly.pdbx_strand_id
1 'polypeptide(L)'
;EVDAYLDEYDGERAYEAAKKLMSENQSEHTAADRVSLLCRFAHACYIRSNNCVKQEEERKSVLNEAHDACRKAYELEPANAHVLKWCCIITGSLADISSNEAKIELGYEFKKYLDEAIELAPDASTYHMRGRFAYEVANLSWLQR
;
A
#
# COMPACT_ATOMS: atom_id res chain seq x y z
N GLU A 1 16.35 11.08 -6.79
CA GLU A 1 16.87 9.70 -6.91
C GLU A 1 15.77 8.66 -6.78
N VAL A 2 15.02 8.62 -5.66
CA VAL A 2 13.90 7.66 -5.49
C VAL A 2 12.90 7.69 -6.65
N ASP A 3 12.39 8.87 -7.02
CA ASP A 3 11.39 8.99 -8.11
C ASP A 3 11.92 8.47 -9.45
N ALA A 4 13.21 8.67 -9.77
CA ALA A 4 13.81 8.16 -11.00
C ALA A 4 13.84 6.63 -11.01
N TYR A 5 14.18 5.98 -9.89
CA TYR A 5 14.14 4.53 -9.78
C TYR A 5 12.71 3.98 -9.82
N LEU A 6 11.73 4.70 -9.27
CA LEU A 6 10.32 4.34 -9.39
C LEU A 6 9.84 4.40 -10.85
N ASP A 7 10.23 5.44 -11.60
CA ASP A 7 9.89 5.59 -13.02
C ASP A 7 10.52 4.49 -13.89
N GLU A 8 11.71 4.01 -13.51
CA GLU A 8 12.40 2.88 -14.14
C GLU A 8 11.89 1.50 -13.68
N TYR A 9 10.94 1.45 -12.74
CA TYR A 9 10.46 0.23 -12.08
C TYR A 9 11.57 -0.59 -11.39
N ASP A 10 12.65 0.06 -10.96
CA ASP A 10 13.72 -0.56 -10.16
C ASP A 10 13.37 -0.52 -8.66
N GLY A 11 12.58 -1.51 -8.24
CA GLY A 11 12.08 -1.60 -6.87
C GLY A 11 13.17 -1.76 -5.80
N GLU A 12 14.30 -2.40 -6.12
CA GLU A 12 15.38 -2.60 -5.13
C GLU A 12 16.09 -1.28 -4.84
N ARG A 13 16.52 -0.57 -5.90
CA ARG A 13 17.20 0.72 -5.73
C ARG A 13 16.27 1.78 -5.15
N ALA A 14 15.02 1.80 -5.58
CA ALA A 14 14.01 2.70 -5.01
C ALA A 14 13.82 2.45 -3.50
N TYR A 15 13.78 1.17 -3.10
CA TYR A 15 13.61 0.78 -1.70
C TYR A 15 14.81 1.19 -0.84
N GLU A 16 16.02 0.89 -1.29
CA GLU A 16 17.25 1.26 -0.58
C GLU A 16 17.39 2.78 -0.44
N ALA A 17 17.15 3.52 -1.53
CA ALA A 17 17.22 4.97 -1.53
C ALA A 17 16.15 5.60 -0.60
N ALA A 18 14.92 5.08 -0.62
CA ALA A 18 13.87 5.55 0.28
C ALA A 18 14.18 5.24 1.75
N LYS A 19 14.70 4.05 2.08
CA LYS A 19 15.14 3.70 3.44
C LYS A 19 16.25 4.61 3.95
N LYS A 20 17.25 4.86 3.11
CA LYS A 20 18.36 5.76 3.43
C LYS A 20 17.83 7.15 3.79
N LEU A 21 16.96 7.71 2.95
CA LEU A 21 16.33 9.01 3.22
C LEU A 21 15.51 9.02 4.51
N MET A 22 14.75 7.96 4.81
CA MET A 22 14.00 7.88 6.07
C MET A 22 14.91 7.84 7.31
N SER A 23 16.09 7.24 7.20
CA SER A 23 17.06 7.16 8.31
C SER A 23 17.82 8.47 8.54
N GLU A 24 18.10 9.22 7.48
CA GLU A 24 18.90 10.45 7.53
C GLU A 24 18.07 11.68 7.95
N ASN A 25 16.75 11.65 7.74
CA ASN A 25 15.91 12.86 7.78
C ASN A 25 14.93 12.95 8.96
N GLN A 26 15.30 12.46 10.15
CA GLN A 26 14.38 12.39 11.29
C GLN A 26 14.00 13.75 11.93
N SER A 27 14.68 14.86 11.64
CA SER A 27 14.56 16.10 12.43
C SER A 27 14.09 17.38 11.71
N GLU A 28 13.99 17.45 10.38
CA GLU A 28 13.85 18.77 9.69
C GLU A 28 12.71 18.92 8.65
N HIS A 29 11.81 17.94 8.51
CA HIS A 29 10.80 17.97 7.44
C HIS A 29 9.38 18.33 7.89
N THR A 30 8.59 18.90 6.96
CA THR A 30 7.17 19.15 7.17
C THR A 30 6.38 17.84 7.24
N ALA A 31 5.13 17.88 7.71
CA ALA A 31 4.27 16.70 7.69
C ALA A 31 4.06 16.16 6.26
N ALA A 32 3.85 17.06 5.30
CA ALA A 32 3.66 16.71 3.89
C ALA A 32 4.89 16.01 3.28
N ASP A 33 6.09 16.46 3.60
CA ASP A 33 7.34 15.82 3.15
C ASP A 33 7.47 14.39 3.69
N ARG A 34 7.10 14.18 4.97
CA ARG A 34 7.06 12.85 5.58
C ARG A 34 6.04 11.94 4.89
N VAL A 35 4.83 12.45 4.64
CA VAL A 35 3.78 11.69 3.93
C VAL A 35 4.26 11.30 2.53
N SER A 36 4.85 12.24 1.79
CA SER A 36 5.40 12.00 0.46
C SER A 36 6.49 10.92 0.48
N LEU A 37 7.41 10.96 1.44
CA LEU A 37 8.46 9.95 1.59
C LEU A 37 7.89 8.56 1.95
N LEU A 38 6.89 8.50 2.84
CA LEU A 38 6.21 7.25 3.19
C LEU A 38 5.49 6.63 1.98
N CYS A 39 4.78 7.43 1.18
CA CYS A 39 4.13 6.94 -0.03
C CYS A 39 5.15 6.45 -1.08
N ARG A 40 6.26 7.16 -1.27
CA ARG A 40 7.35 6.72 -2.15
C ARG A 40 7.97 5.39 -1.68
N PHE A 41 8.16 5.23 -0.37
CA PHE A 41 8.64 3.98 0.20
C PHE A 41 7.65 2.83 0.01
N ALA A 42 6.35 3.07 0.22
CA ALA A 42 5.30 2.08 -0.06
C ALA A 42 5.27 1.68 -1.54
N HIS A 43 5.44 2.63 -2.47
CA HIS A 43 5.54 2.37 -3.90
C HIS A 43 6.76 1.50 -4.23
N ALA A 44 7.93 1.84 -3.68
CA ALA A 44 9.14 1.04 -3.87
C ALA A 44 8.97 -0.40 -3.36
N CYS A 45 8.38 -0.56 -2.17
CA CYS A 45 8.05 -1.88 -1.62
C CYS A 45 7.08 -2.65 -2.53
N TYR A 46 6.06 -1.99 -3.09
CA TYR A 46 5.12 -2.62 -4.02
C TYR A 46 5.84 -3.17 -5.26
N ILE A 47 6.67 -2.35 -5.92
CA ILE A 47 7.46 -2.78 -7.09
C ILE A 47 8.38 -3.95 -6.71
N ARG A 48 9.11 -3.82 -5.59
CA ARG A 48 10.00 -4.88 -5.09
C ARG A 48 9.24 -6.18 -4.82
N SER A 49 8.05 -6.10 -4.21
CA SER A 49 7.22 -7.27 -3.92
C SER A 49 6.81 -8.03 -5.18
N ASN A 50 6.63 -7.33 -6.30
CA ASN A 50 6.33 -7.92 -7.60
C ASN A 50 7.54 -8.65 -8.21
N ASN A 51 8.76 -8.35 -7.77
CA ASN A 51 9.97 -9.08 -8.16
C ASN A 51 10.20 -10.33 -7.28
N CYS A 52 9.62 -10.37 -6.09
CA CYS A 52 9.76 -11.47 -5.12
C CYS A 52 8.64 -12.52 -5.18
N VAL A 53 7.89 -12.65 -6.29
CA VAL A 53 6.68 -13.50 -6.36
C VAL A 53 6.93 -14.97 -6.00
N LYS A 54 8.14 -15.50 -6.23
CA LYS A 54 8.51 -16.89 -5.88
C LYS A 54 8.95 -17.07 -4.42
N GLN A 55 9.11 -15.98 -3.68
CA GLN A 55 9.65 -15.93 -2.33
C GLN A 55 8.57 -15.35 -1.41
N GLU A 56 7.57 -16.18 -1.07
CA GLU A 56 6.35 -15.72 -0.38
C GLU A 56 6.64 -14.98 0.93
N GLU A 57 7.56 -15.50 1.76
CA GLU A 57 7.93 -14.86 3.03
C GLU A 57 8.61 -13.51 2.83
N GLU A 58 9.50 -13.39 1.83
CA GLU A 58 10.14 -12.11 1.50
C GLU A 58 9.11 -11.11 0.97
N ARG A 59 8.25 -11.55 0.05
CA ARG A 59 7.18 -10.73 -0.51
C ARG A 59 6.23 -10.24 0.58
N LYS A 60 5.87 -11.11 1.52
CA LYS A 60 5.05 -10.76 2.68
C LYS A 60 5.75 -9.78 3.60
N SER A 61 7.03 -9.98 3.89
CA SER A 61 7.83 -9.04 4.70
C SER A 61 7.84 -7.65 4.08
N VAL A 62 8.14 -7.54 2.78
CA VAL A 62 8.20 -6.26 2.06
C VAL A 62 6.83 -5.56 2.03
N LEU A 63 5.73 -6.31 1.83
CA LEU A 63 4.38 -5.74 1.85
C LEU A 63 3.95 -5.30 3.25
N ASN A 64 4.40 -5.96 4.32
CA ASN A 64 4.16 -5.48 5.68
C ASN A 64 4.88 -4.15 5.95
N GLU A 65 6.13 -3.99 5.48
CA GLU A 65 6.84 -2.71 5.57
C GLU A 65 6.08 -1.57 4.85
N ALA A 66 5.54 -1.88 3.66
CA ALA A 66 4.71 -0.94 2.92
C ALA A 66 3.43 -0.59 3.68
N HIS A 67 2.78 -1.58 4.30
CA HIS A 67 1.53 -1.40 5.05
C HIS A 67 1.74 -0.50 6.27
N ASP A 68 2.81 -0.71 7.02
CA ASP A 68 3.20 0.15 8.14
C ASP A 68 3.47 1.60 7.69
N ALA A 69 4.09 1.78 6.52
CA ALA A 69 4.34 3.10 5.95
C ALA A 69 3.04 3.79 5.52
N CYS A 70 2.12 3.06 4.88
CA CYS A 70 0.79 3.53 4.51
C CYS A 70 -0.01 3.97 5.74
N ARG A 71 -0.01 3.18 6.82
CA ARG A 71 -0.70 3.52 8.07
C ARG A 71 -0.18 4.83 8.68
N LYS A 72 1.14 5.01 8.73
CA LYS A 72 1.76 6.26 9.20
C LYS A 72 1.40 7.44 8.31
N ALA A 73 1.38 7.26 6.99
CA ALA A 73 1.00 8.31 6.05
C ALA A 73 -0.47 8.70 6.24
N TYR A 74 -1.35 7.73 6.45
CA TYR A 74 -2.77 7.93 6.71
C TYR A 74 -3.03 8.61 8.06
N GLU A 75 -2.29 8.29 9.12
CA GLU A 75 -2.37 8.97 10.41
C GLU A 75 -2.01 10.46 10.31
N LEU A 76 -1.05 10.80 9.43
CA LEU A 76 -0.62 12.18 9.20
C LEU A 76 -1.60 12.95 8.30
N GLU A 77 -2.07 12.34 7.22
CA GLU A 77 -2.99 12.95 6.26
C GLU A 77 -4.09 11.98 5.79
N PRO A 78 -5.15 11.78 6.62
CA PRO A 78 -6.20 10.81 6.30
C PRO A 78 -7.08 11.26 5.11
N ALA A 79 -7.21 12.58 4.90
CA ALA A 79 -7.97 13.17 3.80
C ALA A 79 -7.09 13.45 2.57
N ASN A 80 -6.13 12.57 2.27
CA ASN A 80 -5.26 12.68 1.10
C ASN A 80 -5.51 11.51 0.13
N ALA A 81 -6.00 11.82 -1.07
CA ALA A 81 -6.37 10.82 -2.08
C ALA A 81 -5.19 9.94 -2.51
N HIS A 82 -3.97 10.50 -2.57
CA HIS A 82 -2.78 9.73 -2.91
C HIS A 82 -2.42 8.72 -1.81
N VAL A 83 -2.53 9.13 -0.54
CA VAL A 83 -2.33 8.25 0.61
C VAL A 83 -3.35 7.12 0.63
N LEU A 84 -4.64 7.45 0.51
CA LEU A 84 -5.74 6.48 0.50
C LEU A 84 -5.56 5.45 -0.63
N LYS A 85 -5.13 5.90 -1.81
CA LYS A 85 -4.86 5.01 -2.94
C LYS A 85 -3.75 4.02 -2.65
N TRP A 86 -2.63 4.46 -2.09
CA TRP A 86 -1.56 3.55 -1.67
C TRP A 86 -2.01 2.61 -0.56
N CYS A 87 -2.78 3.08 0.41
CA CYS A 87 -3.35 2.22 1.45
C CYS A 87 -4.22 1.12 0.85
N CYS A 88 -5.07 1.41 -0.14
CA CYS A 88 -5.85 0.40 -0.85
C CYS A 88 -4.95 -0.61 -1.59
N ILE A 89 -4.01 -0.14 -2.40
CA ILE A 89 -3.13 -1.00 -3.21
C ILE A 89 -2.34 -1.97 -2.33
N ILE A 90 -1.72 -1.46 -1.27
CA ILE A 90 -0.89 -2.26 -0.38
C ILE A 90 -1.74 -3.22 0.45
N THR A 91 -2.83 -2.74 1.05
CA THR A 91 -3.71 -3.58 1.88
C THR A 91 -4.32 -4.71 1.07
N GLY A 92 -4.79 -4.43 -0.16
CA GLY A 92 -5.29 -5.46 -1.07
C GLY A 92 -4.21 -6.47 -1.47
N SER A 93 -3.00 -5.99 -1.77
CA SER A 93 -1.88 -6.86 -2.15
C SER A 93 -1.43 -7.78 -1.00
N LEU A 94 -1.45 -7.26 0.23
CA LEU A 94 -1.14 -8.04 1.43
C LEU A 94 -2.26 -9.05 1.74
N ALA A 95 -3.52 -8.67 1.55
CA ALA A 95 -4.67 -9.55 1.73
C ALA A 95 -4.62 -10.75 0.75
N ASP A 96 -4.19 -10.52 -0.49
CA ASP A 96 -4.08 -11.57 -1.53
C ASP A 96 -3.07 -12.68 -1.16
N ILE A 97 -2.11 -12.42 -0.27
CA ILE A 97 -1.07 -13.37 0.15
C ILE A 97 -1.14 -13.77 1.63
N SER A 98 -2.20 -13.36 2.32
CA SER A 98 -2.37 -13.61 3.75
C SER A 98 -3.21 -14.87 4.01
N SER A 99 -3.18 -15.35 5.26
CA SER A 99 -4.09 -16.43 5.68
C SER A 99 -5.55 -15.96 5.58
N ASN A 100 -6.49 -16.91 5.60
CA ASN A 100 -7.92 -16.58 5.51
C ASN A 100 -8.36 -15.62 6.63
N GLU A 101 -7.87 -15.82 7.86
CA GLU A 101 -8.20 -14.99 9.01
C GLU A 101 -7.68 -13.56 8.81
N ALA A 102 -6.41 -13.41 8.43
CA ALA A 102 -5.81 -12.10 8.18
C ALA A 102 -6.42 -11.40 6.96
N LYS A 103 -6.82 -12.15 5.93
CA LYS A 103 -7.48 -11.62 4.73
C LYS A 103 -8.83 -10.96 5.07
N ILE A 104 -9.56 -11.47 6.07
CA ILE A 104 -10.82 -10.86 6.52
C ILE A 104 -10.57 -9.47 7.12
N GLU A 105 -9.63 -9.38 8.08
CA GLU A 105 -9.29 -8.11 8.73
C GLU A 105 -8.76 -7.07 7.72
N LEU A 106 -7.84 -7.49 6.85
CA LEU A 106 -7.32 -6.64 5.78
C LEU A 106 -8.42 -6.25 4.77
N GLY A 107 -9.42 -7.11 4.56
CA GLY A 107 -10.58 -6.81 3.72
C GLY A 107 -11.44 -5.68 4.28
N TYR A 108 -11.67 -5.65 5.60
CA TYR A 108 -12.36 -4.54 6.26
C TYR A 108 -11.55 -3.24 6.19
N GLU A 109 -10.25 -3.30 6.43
CA GLU A 109 -9.35 -2.14 6.33
C GLU A 109 -9.31 -1.61 4.89
N PHE A 110 -9.15 -2.49 3.90
CA PHE A 110 -9.18 -2.13 2.49
C PHE A 110 -10.49 -1.44 2.11
N LYS A 111 -11.64 -1.99 2.54
CA LYS A 111 -12.95 -1.42 2.25
C LYS A 111 -13.07 0.00 2.82
N LYS A 112 -12.59 0.21 4.05
CA LYS A 112 -12.59 1.53 4.69
C LYS A 112 -11.83 2.56 3.85
N TYR A 113 -10.56 2.27 3.52
CA TYR A 113 -9.77 3.20 2.69
C TYR A 113 -10.39 3.43 1.32
N LEU A 114 -10.99 2.38 0.73
CA LEU A 114 -11.60 2.49 -0.59
C LEU A 114 -12.86 3.36 -0.58
N ASP A 115 -13.72 3.22 0.44
CA ASP A 115 -14.90 4.06 0.59
C ASP A 115 -14.49 5.54 0.76
N GLU A 116 -13.52 5.80 1.65
CA GLU A 116 -12.98 7.15 1.86
C GLU A 116 -12.34 7.73 0.58
N ALA A 117 -11.61 6.92 -0.19
CA ALA A 117 -11.02 7.35 -1.46
C ALA A 117 -12.07 7.74 -2.50
N ILE A 118 -13.16 6.96 -2.59
CA ILE A 118 -14.27 7.22 -3.53
C ILE A 118 -15.05 8.48 -3.13
N GLU A 119 -15.22 8.72 -1.82
CA GLU A 119 -15.87 9.94 -1.33
C GLU A 119 -15.02 11.19 -1.57
N LEU A 120 -13.70 11.08 -1.38
CA LEU A 120 -12.79 12.21 -1.48
C LEU A 120 -12.49 12.61 -2.93
N ALA A 121 -12.02 11.67 -3.74
CA ALA A 121 -11.58 11.92 -5.11
C ALA A 121 -11.62 10.61 -5.94
N PRO A 122 -12.80 10.22 -6.45
CA PRO A 122 -12.93 8.97 -7.19
C PRO A 122 -12.22 9.05 -8.53
N ASP A 123 -11.49 7.99 -8.87
CA ASP A 123 -10.84 7.80 -10.17
C ASP A 123 -11.11 6.39 -10.73
N ALA A 124 -10.67 6.15 -11.97
CA ALA A 124 -10.84 4.85 -12.62
C ALA A 124 -10.27 3.67 -11.81
N SER A 125 -9.18 3.90 -11.05
CA SER A 125 -8.56 2.87 -10.22
C SER A 125 -9.40 2.54 -8.99
N THR A 126 -10.03 3.53 -8.35
CA THR A 126 -10.93 3.30 -7.20
C THR A 126 -12.17 2.49 -7.62
N TYR A 127 -12.76 2.78 -8.79
CA TYR A 127 -13.87 1.98 -9.30
C TYR A 127 -13.44 0.57 -9.68
N HIS A 128 -12.26 0.41 -10.28
CA HIS A 128 -11.68 -0.91 -10.57
C HIS A 128 -11.48 -1.72 -9.28
N MET A 129 -10.89 -1.12 -8.25
CA MET A 129 -10.68 -1.73 -6.93
C MET A 129 -12.01 -2.13 -6.28
N ARG A 130 -13.06 -1.31 -6.40
CA ARG A 130 -14.41 -1.65 -5.92
C ARG A 130 -15.02 -2.84 -6.64
N GLY A 131 -14.86 -2.90 -7.96
CA GLY A 131 -15.30 -4.05 -8.76
C GLY A 131 -14.59 -5.34 -8.35
N ARG A 132 -13.25 -5.29 -8.22
CA ARG A 132 -12.45 -6.42 -7.72
C ARG A 132 -12.90 -6.89 -6.34
N PHE A 133 -13.05 -5.97 -5.40
CA PHE A 133 -13.47 -6.30 -4.04
C PHE A 133 -14.86 -6.95 -3.99
N ALA A 134 -15.84 -6.42 -4.73
CA ALA A 134 -17.17 -7.00 -4.81
C ALA A 134 -17.16 -8.42 -5.39
N TYR A 135 -16.32 -8.67 -6.41
CA TYR A 135 -16.13 -9.99 -6.99
C TYR A 135 -15.52 -10.97 -5.98
N GLU A 136 -14.46 -10.57 -5.27
CA GLU A 136 -13.84 -11.40 -4.22
C GLU A 136 -14.84 -11.75 -3.12
N VAL A 137 -15.60 -10.78 -2.60
CA VAL A 137 -16.60 -11.00 -1.56
C VAL A 137 -17.71 -11.94 -2.02
N ALA A 138 -18.19 -11.80 -3.27
CA ALA A 138 -19.21 -12.69 -3.82
C ALA A 138 -18.73 -14.15 -3.90
N ASN A 139 -17.44 -14.35 -4.15
CA ASN A 139 -16.80 -15.66 -4.28
C ASN A 139 -16.34 -16.27 -2.95
N LEU A 140 -16.49 -15.58 -1.82
CA LEU A 140 -16.22 -16.18 -0.51
C LEU A 140 -17.15 -17.39 -0.30
N SER A 141 -16.54 -18.52 0.08
CA SER A 141 -17.29 -19.72 0.44
C SER A 141 -18.19 -19.43 1.66
N TRP A 142 -19.23 -20.23 1.87
CA TRP A 142 -20.17 -20.01 2.98
C TRP A 142 -19.50 -19.97 4.37
N LEU A 143 -18.33 -20.62 4.54
CA LEU A 143 -17.54 -20.62 5.77
C LEU A 143 -16.71 -19.33 5.96
N GLN A 144 -16.50 -18.57 4.88
CA GLN A 144 -15.75 -17.32 4.86
C GLN A 144 -16.66 -16.08 4.80
N ARG A 145 -17.99 -16.29 4.77
CA ARG A 145 -19.01 -15.23 4.75
C ARG A 145 -19.45 -14.85 6.16
#